data_AF-A0AAJ0IEA6-F1
#
_entry.id   AF-A0AAJ0IEA6-F1
#
_cell.length_a   1.000
_cell.length_b   1.000
_cell.length_c   1.000
_cell.angle_alpha   90.00
_cell.angle_beta   90.00
_cell.angle_gamma   90.00
#
_symmetry.space_group_name_H-M   'P 1'
#
loop_
_entity.id
_entity.type
_entity.pdbx_description
1 polymer ?
#
loop_
_entity_poly.entity_id
_entity_poly.type
_entity_poly.pdbx_seq_one_letter_code
_entity_poly.pdbx_strand_id
1 'polypeptide(L)'
;MFFPKILIGGVFAMLQMQPAAAIPINATAISTSANATMPASMTLARRIIDVDTVDCHDEWYQEPAVRTKIAITKFIREGMEYLRHVAGVPKLGPGSNNCERVSCSMSSAIAWCNHDPDNSNELPSYETIAEAAEIILGWCKASKKELHIKGQVYSKQKWSVIIEGDDC
;
A
#
# COMPACT_ATOMS: atom_id res chain seq x y z
N MET A 1 -20.29 48.19 70.52
CA MET A 1 -18.96 47.55 70.45
C MET A 1 -18.45 47.68 69.02
N PHE A 2 -17.20 48.12 68.91
CA PHE A 2 -16.44 48.38 67.68
C PHE A 2 -16.19 47.10 66.87
N PHE A 3 -16.10 47.23 65.54
CA PHE A 3 -15.61 46.23 64.59
C PHE A 3 -14.11 45.86 64.82
N PRO A 4 -13.66 44.67 64.32
CA PRO A 4 -12.89 44.71 63.06
C PRO A 4 -13.13 43.55 62.06
N LYS A 5 -12.92 43.94 60.79
CA LYS A 5 -12.52 43.27 59.52
C LYS A 5 -12.26 41.75 59.48
N ILE A 6 -12.59 41.12 58.34
CA ILE A 6 -11.63 40.46 57.42
C ILE A 6 -12.18 40.45 55.97
N LEU A 7 -11.34 40.92 55.05
CA LEU A 7 -11.44 40.87 53.59
C LEU A 7 -10.82 39.56 53.08
N ILE A 8 -11.48 38.84 52.17
CA ILE A 8 -10.86 37.98 51.14
C ILE A 8 -11.83 38.05 49.94
N GLY A 9 -11.56 38.73 48.83
CA GLY A 9 -10.33 38.67 48.04
C GLY A 9 -10.49 37.64 46.91
N GLY A 10 -11.60 37.68 46.16
CA GLY A 10 -11.83 36.80 45.01
C GLY A 10 -11.01 37.24 43.81
N VAL A 11 -9.96 36.50 43.49
CA VAL A 11 -9.14 36.69 42.30
C VAL A 11 -9.89 36.06 41.11
N PHE A 12 -10.47 36.90 40.26
CA PHE A 12 -10.93 36.52 38.93
C PHE A 12 -9.70 36.29 38.03
N ALA A 13 -9.31 35.04 37.84
CA ALA A 13 -8.36 34.67 36.79
C ALA A 13 -9.07 34.70 35.44
N MET A 14 -8.96 35.83 34.72
CA MET A 14 -9.35 35.92 33.32
C MET A 14 -8.27 35.23 32.48
N LEU A 15 -8.56 34.02 32.01
CA LEU A 15 -7.77 33.28 31.04
C LEU A 15 -7.85 34.03 29.70
N GLN A 16 -6.82 34.80 29.36
CA GLN A 16 -6.73 35.48 28.07
C GLN A 16 -6.34 34.47 26.99
N MET A 17 -7.24 34.27 26.02
CA MET A 17 -6.95 33.54 24.78
C MET A 17 -6.14 34.44 23.86
N GLN A 18 -4.88 34.07 23.60
CA GLN A 18 -4.07 34.68 22.54
C GLN A 18 -4.39 34.02 21.18
N PRO A 19 -4.47 34.80 20.08
CA PRO A 19 -4.65 34.25 18.75
C PRO A 19 -3.38 33.54 18.27
N ALA A 20 -3.57 32.35 17.68
CA ALA A 20 -2.52 31.53 17.10
C ALA A 20 -1.84 32.24 15.92
N ALA A 21 -0.51 32.38 15.99
CA ALA A 21 0.29 32.82 14.87
C ALA A 21 0.36 31.70 13.81
N ALA A 22 0.04 32.05 12.55
CA ALA A 22 0.18 31.17 11.40
C ALA A 22 1.66 30.89 11.11
N ILE A 23 2.03 29.61 11.04
CA ILE A 23 3.36 29.15 10.65
C ILE A 23 3.43 29.12 9.12
N PRO A 24 4.45 29.70 8.46
CA PRO A 24 4.63 29.58 7.02
C PRO A 24 4.99 28.14 6.64
N ILE A 25 4.23 27.58 5.70
CA ILE A 25 4.46 26.27 5.11
C ILE A 25 5.70 26.38 4.22
N ASN A 26 6.83 25.87 4.68
CA ASN A 26 8.04 25.75 3.87
C ASN A 26 7.83 24.58 2.90
N ALA A 27 7.38 24.89 1.68
CA ALA A 27 7.19 23.92 0.61
C ALA A 27 8.54 23.25 0.28
N THR A 28 8.75 22.05 0.80
CA THR A 28 9.93 21.25 0.53
C THR A 28 9.62 20.20 -0.53
N ALA A 29 10.33 20.34 -1.64
CA ALA A 29 10.68 19.34 -2.65
C ALA A 29 9.57 18.38 -3.14
N ILE A 30 9.08 18.67 -4.34
CA ILE A 30 8.48 17.69 -5.26
C ILE A 30 9.51 16.57 -5.47
N SER A 31 9.26 15.39 -4.89
CA SER A 31 9.95 14.17 -5.25
C SER A 31 9.58 13.83 -6.69
N THR A 32 10.47 14.17 -7.62
CA THR A 32 10.43 13.62 -8.97
C THR A 32 10.78 12.14 -8.83
N SER A 33 9.75 11.29 -8.84
CA SER A 33 9.94 9.84 -8.89
C SER A 33 10.75 9.52 -10.13
N ALA A 34 11.92 8.91 -9.91
CA ALA A 34 12.81 8.51 -10.97
C ALA A 34 12.08 7.53 -11.89
N ASN A 35 12.05 7.82 -13.19
CA ASN A 35 11.73 6.84 -14.23
C ASN A 35 12.76 5.70 -14.15
N ALA A 36 12.46 4.67 -13.35
CA ALA A 36 13.25 3.46 -13.29
C ALA A 36 13.10 2.72 -14.63
N THR A 37 14.22 2.57 -15.33
CA THR A 37 14.27 1.73 -16.54
C THR A 37 14.35 0.27 -16.10
N MET A 38 13.42 -0.53 -16.60
CA MET A 38 13.16 -1.89 -16.15
C MET A 38 14.22 -2.91 -16.58
N PRO A 39 14.51 -3.95 -15.76
CA PRO A 39 15.42 -5.01 -16.16
C PRO A 39 14.80 -5.84 -17.31
N ALA A 40 15.64 -6.15 -18.30
CA ALA A 40 15.24 -6.79 -19.57
C ALA A 40 14.53 -8.15 -19.43
N SER A 41 14.64 -8.81 -18.26
CA SER A 41 14.03 -10.11 -17.97
C SER A 41 12.49 -10.07 -17.82
N MET A 42 11.86 -8.89 -17.81
CA MET A 42 10.43 -8.69 -17.55
C MET A 42 9.63 -8.26 -18.79
N THR A 43 10.22 -8.47 -19.97
CA THR A 43 9.69 -7.98 -21.24
C THR A 43 8.44 -8.71 -21.73
N LEU A 44 8.14 -9.91 -21.20
CA LEU A 44 6.94 -10.66 -21.59
C LEU A 44 5.69 -10.22 -20.80
N ALA A 45 5.76 -10.17 -19.47
CA ALA A 45 4.63 -9.79 -18.61
C ALA A 45 4.07 -8.39 -18.93
N ARG A 46 4.94 -7.43 -19.29
CA ARG A 46 4.52 -6.07 -19.68
C ARG A 46 3.74 -6.00 -21.00
N ARG A 47 3.79 -7.04 -21.85
CA ARG A 47 2.98 -7.07 -23.09
C ARG A 47 1.53 -7.47 -22.82
N ILE A 48 1.29 -8.27 -21.79
CA ILE A 48 -0.05 -8.76 -21.43
C ILE A 48 -0.73 -7.78 -20.48
N ILE A 49 0.02 -7.24 -19.52
CA ILE A 49 -0.50 -6.31 -18.51
C ILE A 49 -0.15 -4.87 -18.92
N ASP A 50 -1.16 -4.05 -19.21
CA ASP A 50 -0.98 -2.61 -19.39
C ASP A 50 -0.80 -1.94 -18.02
N VAL A 51 0.46 -1.90 -17.57
CA VAL A 51 0.87 -1.30 -16.29
C VAL A 51 0.70 0.22 -16.36
N ASP A 52 0.01 0.76 -15.37
CA ASP A 52 -0.06 2.19 -15.10
C ASP A 52 1.12 2.61 -14.20
N THR A 53 1.12 2.11 -12.96
CA THR A 53 2.08 2.48 -11.92
C THR A 53 2.48 1.26 -11.10
N VAL A 54 3.72 1.23 -10.62
CA VAL A 54 4.17 0.29 -9.59
C VAL A 54 4.55 1.08 -8.35
N ASP A 55 3.91 0.78 -7.22
CA ASP A 55 4.23 1.32 -5.90
C ASP A 55 4.99 0.26 -5.11
N CYS A 56 6.25 0.52 -4.81
CA CYS A 56 7.09 -0.38 -4.03
C CYS A 56 7.00 -0.15 -2.52
N HIS A 57 6.19 0.83 -2.09
CA HIS A 57 6.06 1.19 -0.69
C HIS A 57 7.45 1.34 -0.01
N ASP A 58 8.39 2.03 -0.69
CA ASP A 58 9.79 2.17 -0.27
C ASP A 58 9.96 3.06 0.98
N GLU A 59 8.92 3.79 1.39
CA GLU A 59 8.92 4.72 2.53
C GLU A 59 8.93 4.00 3.91
N TRP A 60 9.10 2.68 3.93
CA TRP A 60 8.70 1.80 5.04
C TRP A 60 9.85 1.39 5.99
N TYR A 61 10.48 2.38 6.64
CA TYR A 61 11.34 2.11 7.82
C TYR A 61 11.05 2.95 9.07
N GLN A 62 10.26 4.02 8.98
CA GLN A 62 10.08 4.95 10.10
C GLN A 62 8.80 4.75 10.93
N GLU A 63 7.79 4.03 10.43
CA GLU A 63 6.52 3.81 11.16
C GLU A 63 6.37 2.36 11.70
N PRO A 64 6.07 2.15 13.00
CA PRO A 64 5.97 0.82 13.60
C PRO A 64 4.80 -0.05 13.09
N ALA A 65 3.65 0.56 12.78
CA ALA A 65 2.45 -0.15 12.29
C ALA A 65 2.58 -0.67 10.84
N VAL A 66 3.63 -0.21 10.17
CA VAL A 66 3.97 -0.41 8.76
C VAL A 66 4.94 -1.60 8.64
N ARG A 67 5.81 -1.80 9.64
CA ARG A 67 6.73 -2.96 9.70
C ARG A 67 6.02 -4.33 9.66
N THR A 68 4.79 -4.42 10.15
CA THR A 68 4.08 -5.69 10.38
C THR A 68 3.37 -6.25 9.16
N LYS A 69 3.28 -5.49 8.07
CA LYS A 69 2.56 -5.89 6.84
C LYS A 69 3.50 -6.11 5.66
N ILE A 70 4.63 -6.79 5.89
CA ILE A 70 5.62 -7.10 4.84
C ILE A 70 5.65 -8.61 4.59
N ALA A 71 5.63 -9.01 3.32
CA ALA A 71 5.67 -10.41 2.92
C ALA A 71 7.11 -10.94 2.84
N ILE A 72 7.29 -12.25 2.96
CA ILE A 72 8.57 -12.91 2.69
C ILE A 72 8.61 -13.34 1.22
N THR A 73 9.63 -12.88 0.49
CA THR A 73 9.78 -13.10 -0.97
C THR A 73 9.66 -14.58 -1.38
N LYS A 74 10.13 -15.50 -0.53
CA LYS A 74 10.02 -16.95 -0.77
C LYS A 74 8.57 -17.40 -0.94
N PHE A 75 7.70 -17.07 0.02
CA PHE A 75 6.32 -17.52 0.02
C PHE A 75 5.47 -16.82 -1.04
N ILE A 76 5.86 -15.61 -1.44
CA ILE A 76 5.29 -14.93 -2.61
C ILE A 76 5.60 -15.68 -3.91
N ARG A 77 6.85 -16.13 -4.11
CA ARG A 77 7.21 -16.94 -5.30
C ARG A 77 6.47 -18.27 -5.33
N GLU A 78 6.30 -18.92 -4.17
CA GLU A 78 5.48 -20.15 -4.06
C GLU A 78 4.01 -19.87 -4.39
N GLY A 79 3.45 -18.76 -3.91
CA GLY A 79 2.09 -18.31 -4.24
C GLY A 79 1.90 -18.02 -5.72
N MET A 80 2.86 -17.35 -6.37
CA MET A 80 2.85 -17.14 -7.82
C MET A 80 2.82 -18.46 -8.59
N GLU A 81 3.66 -19.42 -8.19
CA GLU A 81 3.72 -20.72 -8.86
C GLU A 81 2.42 -21.51 -8.69
N TYR A 82 1.81 -21.44 -7.50
CA TYR A 82 0.47 -21.97 -7.27
C TYR A 82 -0.55 -21.34 -8.23
N LEU A 83 -0.61 -20.00 -8.31
CA LEU A 83 -1.58 -19.27 -9.14
C LEU A 83 -1.47 -19.58 -10.64
N ARG A 84 -0.27 -19.88 -11.15
CA ARG A 84 -0.07 -20.32 -12.54
C ARG A 84 -0.77 -21.64 -12.87
N HIS A 85 -1.05 -22.45 -11.86
CA HIS A 85 -1.70 -23.76 -12.02
C HIS A 85 -3.18 -23.75 -11.59
N VAL A 86 -3.68 -22.63 -11.04
CA VAL A 86 -5.09 -22.51 -10.68
C VAL A 86 -5.91 -22.31 -11.95
N ALA A 87 -6.82 -23.24 -12.20
CA ALA A 87 -7.77 -23.14 -13.31
C ALA A 87 -8.88 -22.12 -13.00
N GLY A 88 -9.38 -21.46 -14.04
CA GLY A 88 -10.51 -20.55 -13.95
C GLY A 88 -10.12 -19.10 -14.21
N VAL A 89 -11.13 -18.24 -14.05
CA VAL A 89 -11.09 -16.84 -14.43
C VAL A 89 -11.48 -16.02 -13.20
N PRO A 90 -10.54 -15.32 -12.55
CA PRO A 90 -10.84 -14.58 -11.33
C PRO A 90 -11.72 -13.37 -11.67
N LYS A 91 -12.77 -13.18 -10.86
CA LYS A 91 -13.79 -12.16 -11.07
C LYS A 91 -14.14 -11.44 -9.79
N LEU A 92 -14.11 -10.11 -9.84
CA LEU A 92 -14.58 -9.25 -8.76
C LEU A 92 -15.73 -8.38 -9.26
N GLY A 93 -16.75 -8.23 -8.41
CA GLY A 93 -17.82 -7.27 -8.66
C GLY A 93 -17.32 -5.82 -8.63
N PRO A 94 -18.18 -4.85 -9.00
CA PRO A 94 -17.86 -3.43 -8.89
C PRO A 94 -17.42 -3.02 -7.49
N GLY A 95 -16.55 -2.02 -7.41
CA GLY A 95 -16.13 -1.39 -6.16
C GLY A 95 -14.86 -0.56 -6.35
N SER A 96 -14.77 0.58 -5.64
CA SER A 96 -13.58 1.44 -5.70
C SER A 96 -12.33 0.78 -5.11
N ASN A 97 -12.49 -0.27 -4.30
CA ASN A 97 -11.43 -1.10 -3.72
C ASN A 97 -12.00 -2.48 -3.31
N ASN A 98 -12.67 -3.17 -4.22
CA ASN A 98 -13.11 -4.54 -3.97
C ASN A 98 -11.92 -5.47 -4.16
N CYS A 99 -11.48 -6.18 -3.13
CA CYS A 99 -10.25 -6.98 -3.18
C CYS A 99 -10.49 -8.40 -2.71
N GLU A 100 -9.75 -9.34 -3.28
CA GLU A 100 -9.72 -10.74 -2.86
C GLU A 100 -8.28 -11.22 -2.70
N ARG A 101 -8.04 -11.91 -1.58
CA ARG A 101 -6.79 -12.62 -1.33
C ARG A 101 -6.81 -13.95 -2.06
N VAL A 102 -5.89 -14.14 -2.98
CA VAL A 102 -5.83 -15.33 -3.85
C VAL A 102 -4.71 -16.31 -3.47
N SER A 103 -3.75 -15.86 -2.66
CA SER A 103 -2.72 -16.71 -2.06
C SER A 103 -2.33 -16.16 -0.70
N CYS A 104 -2.10 -17.04 0.27
CA CYS A 104 -1.58 -16.68 1.60
C CYS A 104 -0.75 -17.86 2.15
N SER A 105 0.51 -17.62 2.50
CA SER A 105 1.35 -18.60 3.17
C SER A 105 2.36 -17.90 4.08
N MET A 106 2.50 -18.39 5.32
CA MET A 106 3.52 -17.93 6.28
C MET A 106 3.57 -16.38 6.35
N SER A 107 2.42 -15.80 6.62
CA SER A 107 2.17 -14.36 6.70
C SER A 107 2.48 -13.55 5.43
N SER A 108 2.48 -14.19 4.26
CA SER A 108 2.78 -13.56 2.97
C SER A 108 1.61 -13.77 2.02
N ALA A 109 0.97 -12.67 1.61
CA ALA A 109 -0.23 -12.72 0.79
C ALA A 109 -0.05 -12.08 -0.58
N ILE A 110 -0.79 -12.62 -1.54
CA ILE A 110 -1.06 -12.02 -2.84
C ILE A 110 -2.55 -11.77 -2.90
N ALA A 111 -2.93 -10.52 -3.15
CA ALA A 111 -4.30 -10.11 -3.36
C ALA A 111 -4.42 -9.38 -4.71
N TRP A 112 -5.62 -9.35 -5.25
CA TRP A 112 -5.95 -8.50 -6.39
C TRP A 112 -7.20 -7.70 -6.10
N CYS A 113 -7.30 -6.53 -6.71
CA CYS A 113 -8.38 -5.58 -6.46
C CYS A 113 -8.98 -5.09 -7.77
N ASN A 114 -10.31 -4.94 -7.76
CA ASN A 114 -11.03 -4.10 -8.70
C ASN A 114 -11.16 -2.68 -8.12
N HIS A 115 -10.86 -1.69 -8.95
CA HIS A 115 -10.99 -0.27 -8.64
C HIS A 115 -12.05 0.42 -9.50
N ASP A 116 -12.74 -0.32 -10.39
CA ASP A 116 -13.88 0.23 -11.13
C ASP A 116 -15.13 0.25 -10.23
N PRO A 117 -15.68 1.44 -9.91
CA PRO A 117 -16.83 1.54 -9.00
C PRO A 117 -18.12 0.99 -9.62
N ASP A 118 -18.20 0.92 -10.96
CA ASP A 118 -19.44 0.66 -11.68
C ASP A 118 -19.43 -0.71 -12.38
N ASN A 119 -18.25 -1.25 -12.67
CA ASN A 119 -18.09 -2.44 -13.50
C ASN A 119 -17.38 -3.58 -12.75
N SER A 120 -17.84 -4.81 -12.97
CA SER A 120 -17.08 -6.00 -12.57
C SER A 120 -15.82 -6.13 -13.40
N ASN A 121 -14.75 -6.62 -12.79
CA ASN A 121 -13.51 -6.93 -13.48
C ASN A 121 -13.26 -8.44 -13.52
N GLU A 122 -12.71 -8.90 -14.62
CA GLU A 122 -12.46 -10.30 -14.90
C GLU A 122 -11.10 -10.40 -15.60
N LEU A 123 -10.15 -11.11 -15.01
CA LEU A 123 -8.82 -11.30 -15.61
C LEU A 123 -8.80 -12.59 -16.41
N PRO A 124 -8.00 -12.70 -17.50
CA PRO A 124 -7.97 -13.89 -18.35
C PRO A 124 -7.70 -15.20 -17.61
N SER A 125 -6.88 -15.16 -16.55
CA SER A 125 -6.57 -16.30 -15.69
C SER A 125 -5.92 -15.84 -14.37
N TYR A 126 -5.76 -16.78 -13.42
CA TYR A 126 -4.94 -16.55 -12.22
C TYR A 126 -3.45 -16.34 -12.54
N GLU A 127 -2.97 -16.84 -13.69
CA GLU A 127 -1.61 -16.56 -14.18
C GLU A 127 -1.40 -15.06 -14.43
N THR A 128 -2.42 -14.32 -14.87
CA THR A 128 -2.32 -12.85 -14.99
C THR A 128 -2.00 -12.18 -13.65
N ILE A 129 -2.54 -12.70 -12.54
CA ILE A 129 -2.22 -12.20 -11.19
C ILE A 129 -0.77 -12.55 -10.82
N ALA A 130 -0.32 -13.76 -11.16
CA ALA A 130 1.07 -14.18 -10.94
C ALA A 130 2.09 -13.34 -11.74
N GLU A 131 1.78 -13.02 -12.99
CA GLU A 131 2.60 -12.14 -13.83
C GLU A 131 2.66 -10.71 -13.26
N ALA A 132 1.55 -10.18 -12.77
CA ALA A 132 1.51 -8.90 -12.09
C ALA A 132 2.37 -8.90 -10.81
N ALA A 133 2.30 -9.97 -10.02
CA ALA A 133 3.16 -10.14 -8.84
C ALA A 133 4.65 -10.22 -9.22
N GLU A 134 4.98 -10.89 -10.34
CA GLU A 134 6.34 -10.91 -10.89
C GLU A 134 6.83 -9.50 -11.29
N ILE A 135 5.93 -8.65 -11.78
CA ILE A 135 6.21 -7.24 -12.03
C ILE A 135 6.67 -6.54 -10.74
N ILE A 136 5.94 -6.71 -9.65
CA ILE A 136 6.30 -6.12 -8.36
C ILE A 136 7.68 -6.63 -7.89
N LEU A 137 7.92 -7.96 -7.93
CA LEU A 137 9.20 -8.53 -7.51
C LEU A 137 10.40 -7.93 -8.27
N GLY A 138 10.24 -7.66 -9.55
CA GLY A 138 11.32 -7.12 -10.38
C GLY A 138 11.51 -5.60 -10.28
N TRP A 139 10.43 -4.83 -10.13
CA TRP A 139 10.49 -3.38 -9.92
C TRP A 139 10.99 -3.02 -8.53
N CYS A 140 10.45 -3.66 -7.50
CA CYS A 140 10.71 -3.35 -6.09
C CYS A 140 11.99 -3.99 -5.57
N LYS A 141 12.93 -4.25 -6.50
CA LYS A 141 14.30 -4.73 -6.27
C LYS A 141 14.42 -5.96 -5.38
N ALA A 142 13.38 -6.81 -5.26
CA ALA A 142 13.42 -8.06 -4.52
C ALA A 142 14.46 -9.02 -5.13
N SER A 143 15.72 -8.80 -4.77
CA SER A 143 16.85 -9.61 -5.13
C SER A 143 16.76 -10.94 -4.38
N LYS A 144 17.50 -11.96 -4.80
CA LYS A 144 17.59 -13.22 -4.02
C LYS A 144 18.10 -13.00 -2.58
N LYS A 145 18.65 -11.82 -2.27
CA LYS A 145 19.12 -11.42 -0.93
C LYS A 145 18.07 -10.64 -0.14
N GLU A 146 17.09 -10.03 -0.78
CA GLU A 146 16.00 -9.34 -0.10
C GLU A 146 14.93 -10.33 0.32
N LEU A 147 14.87 -10.56 1.63
CA LEU A 147 13.96 -11.51 2.25
C LEU A 147 12.52 -11.00 2.29
N HIS A 148 12.32 -9.69 2.21
CA HIS A 148 11.05 -9.05 2.48
C HIS A 148 10.63 -8.17 1.31
N ILE A 149 9.33 -8.13 1.04
CA ILE A 149 8.76 -7.32 -0.02
C ILE A 149 7.36 -6.84 0.37
N LYS A 150 7.07 -5.60 0.00
CA LYS A 150 5.74 -5.04 -0.08
C LYS A 150 5.65 -4.30 -1.41
N GLY A 151 4.50 -4.33 -2.06
CA GLY A 151 4.30 -3.52 -3.25
C GLY A 151 2.97 -3.78 -3.91
N GLN A 152 2.62 -2.90 -4.83
CA GLN A 152 1.38 -2.94 -5.58
C GLN A 152 1.64 -2.51 -7.03
N VAL A 153 1.08 -3.25 -7.98
CA VAL A 153 1.06 -2.85 -9.39
C VAL A 153 -0.35 -2.51 -9.81
N TYR A 154 -0.53 -1.32 -10.38
CA TYR A 154 -1.78 -0.83 -10.92
C TYR A 154 -1.82 -1.02 -12.43
N SER A 155 -2.93 -1.51 -12.94
CA SER A 155 -3.21 -1.55 -14.38
C SER A 155 -4.04 -0.34 -14.81
N LYS A 156 -3.84 0.10 -16.05
CA LYS A 156 -4.72 1.11 -16.69
C LYS A 156 -6.16 0.65 -16.82
N GLN A 157 -6.43 -0.64 -16.68
CA GLN A 157 -7.77 -1.25 -16.69
C GLN A 157 -8.43 -1.27 -15.30
N LYS A 158 -8.01 -0.37 -14.39
CA LYS A 158 -8.60 -0.16 -13.06
C LYS A 158 -8.65 -1.42 -12.19
N TRP A 159 -7.59 -2.22 -12.23
CA TRP A 159 -7.36 -3.29 -11.28
C TRP A 159 -5.92 -3.22 -10.79
N SER A 160 -5.63 -3.86 -9.67
CA SER A 160 -4.27 -3.97 -9.15
C SER A 160 -3.98 -5.33 -8.55
N VAL A 161 -2.70 -5.62 -8.36
CA VAL A 161 -2.21 -6.75 -7.57
C VAL A 161 -1.34 -6.21 -6.45
N ILE A 162 -1.50 -6.78 -5.26
CA ILE A 162 -0.84 -6.36 -4.02
C ILE A 162 -0.06 -7.54 -3.46
N ILE A 163 1.19 -7.29 -3.06
CA ILE A 163 2.02 -8.16 -2.25
C ILE A 163 2.22 -7.48 -0.90
N GLU A 164 1.75 -8.11 0.17
CA GLU A 164 1.97 -7.62 1.53
C GLU A 164 1.92 -8.74 2.56
N GLY A 165 2.34 -8.42 3.78
CA GLY A 165 2.17 -9.32 4.92
C GLY A 165 0.70 -9.37 5.34
N ASP A 166 0.18 -10.56 5.65
CA ASP A 166 -1.20 -10.74 6.10
C ASP A 166 -1.33 -11.93 7.04
N ASP A 167 -2.44 -12.04 7.77
CA ASP A 167 -2.71 -13.21 8.61
C ASP A 167 -3.33 -14.34 7.76
N CYS A 168 -2.55 -15.40 7.59
CA CYS A 168 -2.95 -16.71 7.08
C CYS A 168 -3.23 -17.63 8.29
#